data_AF-A0A7V7N307-F1
#
_entry.id   AF-A0A7V7N307-F1
#
_cell.length_a   1.000
_cell.length_b   1.000
_cell.length_c   1.000
_cell.angle_alpha   90.00
_cell.angle_beta   90.00
_cell.angle_gamma   90.00
#
_symmetry.space_group_name_H-M   'P 1'
#
loop_
_entity.id
_entity.type
_entity.pdbx_description
1 polymer ?
#
loop_
_entity_poly.entity_id
_entity_poly.type
_entity_poly.pdbx_seq_one_letter_code
_entity_poly.pdbx_strand_id
1 'polypeptide(L)'
;MMTYTAVITTVICLVAAGVNWLPEASHAYLYGFLFFALSVTHQGVRLARKTYVVDLAEGNQRTTYVTVSNTIMGVLLLVVGVISALLSQLAIPVALLFFAFISLLAAITSRTMKSV
;
A
#
# COMPACT_ATOMS: atom_id res chain seq x y z
N MET A 1 -0.58 0.16 -14.49
CA MET A 1 -1.47 -0.27 -13.39
C MET A 1 -0.97 0.15 -12.00
N MET A 2 0.32 -0.03 -11.65
CA MET A 2 0.84 0.26 -10.30
C MET A 2 0.71 1.73 -9.84
N THR A 3 0.80 2.70 -10.76
CA THR A 3 0.58 4.13 -10.45
C THR A 3 -0.86 4.43 -10.02
N TYR A 4 -1.86 3.83 -10.66
CA TYR A 4 -3.27 4.03 -10.31
C TYR A 4 -3.58 3.49 -8.92
N THR A 5 -3.07 2.30 -8.59
CA THR A 5 -3.26 1.71 -7.25
C THR A 5 -2.60 2.57 -6.16
N ALA A 6 -1.40 3.12 -6.40
CA ALA A 6 -0.74 3.98 -5.43
C ALA A 6 -1.50 5.31 -5.21
N VAL A 7 -2.01 5.92 -6.27
CA VAL A 7 -2.85 7.14 -6.16
C VAL A 7 -4.14 6.84 -5.38
N ILE A 8 -4.81 5.72 -5.69
CA ILE A 8 -6.03 5.30 -4.97
C ILE A 8 -5.74 5.09 -3.48
N THR A 9 -4.66 4.40 -3.13
CA THR A 9 -4.26 4.20 -1.72
C THR A 9 -3.99 5.53 -1.01
N THR A 10 -3.29 6.47 -1.65
CA THR A 10 -3.03 7.79 -1.08
C THR A 10 -4.33 8.56 -0.83
N VAL A 11 -5.27 8.53 -1.77
CA VAL A 11 -6.59 9.17 -1.60
C VAL A 11 -7.37 8.54 -0.46
N ILE A 12 -7.39 7.20 -0.36
CA ILE A 12 -8.07 6.49 0.73
C ILE A 12 -7.48 6.86 2.08
N CYS A 13 -6.15 6.90 2.22
CA CYS A 13 -5.50 7.30 3.48
C CYS A 13 -5.79 8.75 3.87
N LEU A 14 -5.85 9.68 2.91
CA LEU A 14 -6.20 11.08 3.15
C LEU A 14 -7.65 11.26 3.58
N VAL A 15 -8.58 10.58 2.90
CA VAL A 15 -10.00 10.58 3.27
C VAL A 15 -10.18 9.97 4.67
N ALA A 16 -9.51 8.85 4.97
CA ALA A 16 -9.55 8.21 6.29
C ALA A 16 -9.05 9.14 7.42
N ALA A 17 -8.02 9.95 7.15
CA ALA A 17 -7.54 10.95 8.11
C ALA A 17 -8.57 12.06 8.34
N GLY A 18 -9.22 12.54 7.27
CA GLY A 18 -10.24 13.59 7.33
C GLY A 18 -11.58 13.18 7.93
N VAL A 19 -11.87 11.88 8.02
CA VAL A 19 -13.08 11.35 8.69
C VAL A 19 -13.13 11.75 10.17
N ASN A 20 -11.98 12.00 10.83
CA ASN A 20 -11.93 12.47 12.22
C ASN A 20 -12.61 13.84 12.45
N TRP A 21 -12.99 14.57 11.39
CA TRP A 21 -13.73 15.83 11.49
C TRP A 21 -15.24 15.67 11.24
N LEU A 22 -15.74 14.45 10.99
CA LEU A 22 -17.16 14.19 10.75
C LEU A 22 -17.90 13.72 12.02
N PRO A 23 -19.25 13.82 12.06
CA PRO A 23 -20.06 13.30 13.16
C PRO A 23 -19.93 11.78 13.34
N GLU A 24 -19.84 11.34 14.60
CA GLU A 24 -19.61 9.96 15.04
C GLU A 24 -20.55 8.91 14.41
N ALA A 25 -21.81 9.29 14.14
CA ALA A 25 -22.82 8.39 13.61
C ALA A 25 -22.50 7.82 12.22
N SER A 26 -21.62 8.48 11.44
CA SER A 26 -21.24 8.06 10.08
C SER A 26 -19.89 7.35 10.01
N HIS A 27 -19.13 7.29 11.11
CA HIS A 27 -17.79 6.69 11.14
C HIS A 27 -17.78 5.23 10.70
N ALA A 28 -18.69 4.40 11.24
CA ALA A 28 -18.68 2.97 10.98
C ALA A 28 -18.87 2.63 9.49
N TYR A 29 -19.82 3.30 8.82
CA TYR A 29 -20.09 3.08 7.40
C TYR A 29 -18.97 3.60 6.50
N LEU A 30 -18.43 4.79 6.81
CA LEU A 30 -17.31 5.36 6.07
C LEU A 30 -16.05 4.52 6.22
N TYR A 31 -15.64 4.17 7.44
CA TYR A 31 -14.48 3.31 7.67
C TYR A 31 -14.66 1.92 7.03
N GLY A 32 -15.87 1.36 7.07
CA GLY A 32 -16.18 0.11 6.37
C GLY A 32 -15.98 0.20 4.86
N PHE A 33 -16.47 1.26 4.22
CA PHE A 33 -16.29 1.48 2.79
C PHE A 33 -14.81 1.74 2.42
N LEU A 34 -14.11 2.57 3.20
CA LEU A 34 -12.69 2.84 2.99
C LEU A 34 -11.84 1.56 3.15
N PHE A 35 -12.13 0.75 4.18
CA PHE A 35 -11.44 -0.53 4.39
C PHE A 35 -11.70 -1.50 3.23
N PHE A 36 -12.93 -1.54 2.72
CA PHE A 36 -13.26 -2.34 1.53
C PHE A 36 -12.47 -1.88 0.31
N ALA A 37 -12.48 -0.59 0.00
CA ALA A 37 -11.73 -0.02 -1.13
C ALA A 37 -10.21 -0.25 -1.00
N LEU A 38 -9.67 -0.11 0.20
CA LEU A 38 -8.26 -0.37 0.49
C LEU A 38 -7.93 -1.85 0.26
N SER A 39 -8.79 -2.75 0.74
CA SER A 39 -8.63 -4.20 0.58
C SER A 39 -8.63 -4.62 -0.88
N VAL A 40 -9.55 -4.09 -1.69
CA VAL A 40 -9.59 -4.33 -3.14
C VAL A 40 -8.30 -3.86 -3.81
N THR A 41 -7.85 -2.64 -3.48
CA THR A 41 -6.61 -2.07 -4.04
C THR A 41 -5.38 -2.91 -3.67
N HIS A 42 -5.28 -3.30 -2.40
CA HIS A 42 -4.17 -4.12 -1.89
C HIS A 42 -4.12 -5.51 -2.56
N GLN A 43 -5.28 -6.15 -2.75
CA GLN A 43 -5.34 -7.43 -3.47
C GLN A 43 -4.97 -7.27 -4.95
N GLY A 44 -5.38 -6.16 -5.58
CA GLY A 44 -4.98 -5.83 -6.96
C GLY A 44 -3.46 -5.73 -7.12
N VAL A 45 -2.77 -5.04 -6.19
CA VAL A 45 -1.29 -4.92 -6.21
C VAL A 45 -0.63 -6.28 -5.97
N ARG A 46 -1.13 -7.06 -5.02
CA ARG A 46 -0.60 -8.40 -4.73
C ARG A 46 -0.71 -9.34 -5.93
N LEU A 47 -1.84 -9.27 -6.65
CA LEU A 47 -2.05 -10.05 -7.87
C LEU A 47 -1.10 -9.58 -8.99
N ALA A 48 -0.99 -8.28 -9.21
CA ALA A 48 -0.10 -7.69 -10.21
C ALA A 48 1.39 -8.04 -9.98
N ARG A 49 1.82 -8.15 -8.72
CA ARG A 49 3.18 -8.56 -8.39
C ARG A 49 3.45 -10.02 -8.76
N LYS A 50 2.49 -10.92 -8.52
CA LYS A 50 2.64 -12.33 -8.90
C LYS A 50 2.68 -12.50 -10.42
N THR A 51 1.86 -11.77 -11.18
CA THR A 51 1.88 -11.84 -12.64
C THR A 51 3.17 -11.23 -13.20
N TYR A 52 3.62 -10.07 -12.70
CA TYR A 52 4.86 -9.43 -13.16
C TYR A 52 6.11 -10.29 -12.93
N VAL A 53 6.24 -10.92 -11.76
CA VAL A 53 7.38 -11.80 -11.46
C VAL A 53 7.37 -13.08 -12.31
N VAL A 54 6.18 -13.56 -12.70
CA VAL A 54 6.03 -14.72 -13.59
C VAL A 54 6.38 -14.37 -15.03
N ASP A 55 6.03 -13.15 -15.49
CA ASP A 55 6.33 -12.65 -16.83
C ASP A 55 7.81 -12.25 -16.99
N LEU A 56 8.46 -11.78 -15.92
CA LEU A 56 9.88 -11.39 -15.92
C LEU A 56 10.84 -12.59 -15.91
N ALA A 57 10.35 -13.78 -15.60
CA ALA A 57 11.20 -14.92 -15.30
C ALA A 57 11.14 -16.00 -16.39
N GLU A 58 12.17 -16.01 -17.24
CA GLU A 58 12.48 -17.10 -18.17
C GLU A 58 13.20 -18.26 -17.44
N GLY A 59 12.77 -19.50 -17.66
CA GLY A 59 13.47 -20.71 -17.21
C GLY A 59 13.68 -20.86 -15.70
N ASN A 60 14.86 -21.34 -15.29
CA ASN A 60 15.23 -21.73 -13.92
C ASN A 60 15.33 -20.56 -12.90
N GLN A 61 15.19 -19.30 -13.33
CA GLN A 61 15.30 -18.12 -12.46
C GLN A 61 13.98 -17.74 -11.75
N ARG A 62 12.85 -18.34 -12.13
CA ARG A 62 11.53 -18.13 -11.46
C ARG A 62 11.60 -18.33 -9.95
N THR A 63 12.26 -19.38 -9.49
CA THR A 63 12.35 -19.72 -8.06
C THR A 63 13.14 -18.69 -7.27
N THR A 64 14.24 -18.17 -7.86
CA THR A 64 15.08 -17.15 -7.24
C THR A 64 14.34 -15.82 -7.12
N TYR A 65 13.67 -15.38 -8.18
CA TYR A 65 12.90 -14.13 -8.16
C TYR A 65 11.75 -14.14 -7.16
N VAL A 66 11.02 -15.26 -7.04
CA VAL A 66 9.93 -15.40 -6.07
C VAL A 66 10.45 -15.42 -4.63
N THR A 67 11.54 -16.15 -4.36
CA THR A 67 12.13 -16.24 -3.02
C THR A 67 12.65 -14.88 -2.54
N VAL A 68 13.41 -14.17 -3.37
CA VAL A 68 13.91 -12.82 -3.05
C VAL A 68 12.75 -11.85 -2.84
N SER A 69 11.74 -11.90 -3.72
CA SER A 69 10.53 -11.09 -3.59
C SER A 69 9.79 -11.34 -2.28
N ASN A 70 9.73 -12.58 -1.82
CA ASN A 70 9.05 -12.92 -0.56
C ASN A 70 9.84 -12.40 0.65
N THR A 71 11.16 -12.56 0.66
CA THR A 71 12.03 -12.07 1.74
C THR A 71 11.98 -10.54 1.85
N ILE A 72 12.09 -9.82 0.72
CA ILE A 72 12.01 -8.35 0.70
C ILE A 72 10.68 -7.88 1.27
N MET A 73 9.56 -8.51 0.89
CA MET A 73 8.24 -8.15 1.41
C MET A 73 8.15 -8.41 2.92
N GLY A 74 8.69 -9.53 3.41
CA GLY A 74 8.74 -9.84 4.84
C GLY A 74 9.50 -8.79 5.65
N VAL A 75 10.69 -8.40 5.18
CA VAL A 75 11.51 -7.36 5.83
C VAL A 75 10.82 -6.00 5.80
N LEU A 76 10.24 -5.62 4.66
CA LEU A 76 9.48 -4.36 4.54
C LEU A 76 8.29 -4.31 5.50
N LEU A 77 7.52 -5.39 5.59
CA LEU A 77 6.39 -5.48 6.52
C LEU A 77 6.84 -5.35 7.97
N LEU A 78 7.97 -5.95 8.33
CA LEU A 78 8.53 -5.86 9.68
C LEU A 78 8.92 -4.41 10.01
N VAL A 79 9.68 -3.75 9.14
CA VAL A 79 10.18 -2.39 9.36
C VAL A 79 9.03 -1.39 9.38
N VAL A 80 8.17 -1.41 8.36
CA VAL A 80 7.04 -0.49 8.26
C VAL A 80 6.05 -0.73 9.40
N GLY A 81 5.81 -2.00 9.77
CA GLY A 81 4.95 -2.34 10.90
C GLY A 81 5.44 -1.76 12.23
N VAL A 82 6.75 -1.87 12.51
CA VAL A 82 7.35 -1.30 13.73
C VAL A 82 7.23 0.22 13.74
N ILE A 83 7.58 0.88 12.63
CA ILE A 83 7.49 2.35 12.53
C ILE A 83 6.04 2.81 12.71
N SER A 84 5.10 2.19 11.99
CA SER A 84 3.68 2.55 12.09
C SER A 84 3.10 2.28 13.47
N ALA A 85 3.53 1.21 14.15
CA ALA A 85 3.12 0.93 15.53
C ALA A 85 3.62 2.00 16.51
N LEU A 86 4.86 2.47 16.34
CA LEU A 86 5.41 3.57 17.15
C LEU A 86 4.66 4.89 16.87
N LEU A 87 4.37 5.21 15.61
CA LEU A 87 3.61 6.41 15.24
C LEU A 87 2.17 6.38 15.75
N SER A 88 1.55 5.19 15.74
CA SER A 88 0.17 5.01 16.21
C SER A 88 -0.01 5.28 17.71
N GLN A 89 1.06 5.19 18.52
CA GLN A 89 0.99 5.54 19.94
C GLN A 89 0.82 7.05 20.16
N LEU A 90 1.28 7.87 19.22
CA LEU A 90 1.16 9.32 19.31
C LEU A 90 -0.21 9.80 18.83
N ALA A 91 -0.61 9.37 17.63
CA ALA A 91 -1.94 9.63 17.08
C ALA A 91 -2.22 8.74 15.85
N ILE A 92 -3.42 8.15 15.79
CA ILE A 92 -3.93 7.40 14.63
C ILE A 92 -3.80 8.18 13.31
N PRO A 93 -4.17 9.48 13.21
CA PRO A 93 -4.00 10.23 11.96
C PRO A 93 -2.55 10.41 11.52
N VAL A 94 -1.58 10.40 12.44
CA VAL A 94 -0.15 10.51 12.10
C VAL A 94 0.34 9.24 11.38
N ALA A 95 -0.10 8.07 11.81
CA ALA A 95 0.20 6.81 11.12
C ALA A 95 -0.44 6.77 9.72
N LEU A 96 -1.67 7.29 9.56
CA LEU A 96 -2.34 7.39 8.25
C LEU A 96 -1.60 8.35 7.30
N LEU A 97 -1.14 9.50 7.79
CA LEU A 97 -0.34 10.44 7.01
C LEU A 97 0.99 9.83 6.58
N PHE A 98 1.64 9.06 7.45
CA PHE A 98 2.86 8.33 7.12
C PHE A 98 2.63 7.31 5.99
N PHE A 99 1.55 6.54 6.06
CA PHE A 99 1.18 5.62 4.97
C PHE A 99 0.84 6.37 3.68
N ALA A 100 0.13 7.50 3.76
CA ALA A 100 -0.15 8.34 2.60
C ALA A 100 1.13 8.86 1.94
N PHE A 101 2.12 9.26 2.76
CA PHE A 101 3.42 9.74 2.29
C PHE A 101 4.21 8.65 1.56
N ILE A 102 4.29 7.44 2.14
CA ILE A 102 4.94 6.29 1.48
C ILE A 102 4.23 5.95 0.16
N SER A 103 2.90 5.94 0.15
CA SER A 103 2.11 5.67 -1.04
C SER A 103 2.33 6.71 -2.14
N LEU A 104 2.46 7.99 -1.76
CA LEU A 104 2.78 9.08 -2.68
C LEU A 104 4.20 8.95 -3.24
N LEU A 105 5.19 8.63 -2.41
CA LEU A 105 6.54 8.31 -2.87
C LEU A 105 6.52 7.17 -3.87
N ALA A 106 5.83 6.06 -3.58
CA ALA A 106 5.70 4.94 -4.48
C ALA A 106 5.07 5.34 -5.84
N ALA A 107 4.05 6.21 -5.82
CA ALA A 107 3.45 6.74 -7.05
C ALA A 107 4.43 7.58 -7.89
N ILE A 108 5.25 8.41 -7.23
CA ILE A 108 6.28 9.22 -7.90
C ILE A 108 7.35 8.34 -8.51
N THR A 109 7.95 7.43 -7.72
CA THR A 109 9.02 6.54 -8.20
C THR A 109 8.54 5.64 -9.32
N SER A 110 7.28 5.18 -9.28
CA SER A 110 6.69 4.40 -10.37
C SER A 110 6.49 5.19 -11.66
N ARG A 111 6.37 6.53 -11.61
CA ARG A 111 6.36 7.37 -12.83
C ARG A 111 7.76 7.59 -13.39
N THR A 112 8.79 7.52 -12.55
CA THR A 112 10.20 7.66 -12.96
C THR A 112 10.73 6.41 -13.66
N MET A 113 10.13 5.23 -13.43
CA MET A 113 10.41 4.04 -14.22
C MET A 113 9.80 4.20 -15.62
N LYS A 114 10.60 4.81 -16.49
CA LYS A 114 10.36 4.99 -17.92
C LYS A 114 9.96 3.65 -18.53
N SER A 115 8.86 3.64 -19.27
CA SER A 115 8.44 2.53 -20.12
C SER A 115 9.60 2.17 -21.05
N VAL A 116 10.21 1.02 -20.80
CA VAL A 116 10.93 0.24 -21.80
C VAL A 116 10.01 -0.89 -22.22
#